data_AF-A0A822HC54-F1
#
_entry.id   AF-A0A822HC54-F1
#
_cell.length_a   1.000
_cell.length_b   1.000
_cell.length_c   1.000
_cell.angle_alpha   90.00
_cell.angle_beta   90.00
_cell.angle_gamma   90.00
#
_symmetry.space_group_name_H-M   'P 1'
#
loop_
_entity.id
_entity.type
_entity.pdbx_description
1 polymer ?
#
loop_
_entity_poly.entity_id
_entity_poly.type
_entity_poly.pdbx_seq_one_letter_code
_entity_poly.pdbx_strand_id
1 'polypeptide(L)'
;NKQSFVDDQFPPSSRSLGAGSFNQCSQWLRISEVTPLSHDDRKLPWTIFSSPKPSDIQQGALGNCWLIAALALISEQPRLLEHILLTKKYNNEGVYLVRICHNGLWKTIIIDDYFPCTKHKYLVFTQAKHRQLDAPLIEPAPRDRDDGGN
;
A
#
# COMPACT_ATOMS: atom_id res chain seq x y z
N ASN A 1 -4.87 -15.82 -21.07
CA ASN A 1 -5.08 -14.42 -20.65
C ASN A 1 -4.52 -14.21 -19.26
N LYS A 2 -3.40 -13.49 -19.13
CA LYS A 2 -2.91 -12.98 -17.85
C LYS A 2 -3.44 -11.57 -17.70
N GLN A 3 -4.55 -11.43 -16.99
CA GLN A 3 -5.15 -10.13 -16.70
C GLN A 3 -4.90 -9.87 -15.22
N SER A 4 -4.10 -8.86 -14.92
CA SER A 4 -3.77 -8.49 -13.54
C SER A 4 -5.03 -8.01 -12.81
N PHE A 5 -5.15 -8.35 -11.53
CA PHE A 5 -6.35 -8.07 -10.73
C PHE A 5 -6.52 -6.58 -10.44
N VAL A 6 -7.76 -6.11 -10.43
CA VAL A 6 -8.14 -4.73 -10.06
C VAL A 6 -9.16 -4.80 -8.93
N ASP A 7 -8.96 -4.04 -7.86
CA ASP A 7 -9.94 -3.93 -6.77
C ASP A 7 -11.09 -3.01 -7.20
N ASP A 8 -12.24 -3.58 -7.53
CA ASP A 8 -13.43 -2.82 -7.92
C ASP A 8 -13.99 -1.93 -6.78
N GLN A 9 -13.68 -2.26 -5.52
CA GLN A 9 -14.08 -1.46 -4.35
C GLN A 9 -13.13 -0.27 -4.11
N PHE A 10 -11.90 -0.35 -4.63
CA PHE A 10 -10.90 0.71 -4.55
C PHE A 10 -10.23 0.91 -5.92
N PRO A 11 -10.99 1.31 -6.96
CA PRO A 11 -10.48 1.35 -8.33
C PRO A 11 -9.40 2.42 -8.48
N PRO A 12 -8.42 2.26 -9.39
CA PRO A 12 -7.35 3.22 -9.63
C PRO A 12 -7.87 4.51 -10.29
N SER A 13 -8.57 5.33 -9.53
CA SER A 13 -9.33 6.49 -9.98
C SER A 13 -9.46 7.52 -8.86
N SER A 14 -9.94 8.71 -9.21
CA SER A 14 -10.25 9.77 -8.25
C SER A 14 -11.21 9.32 -7.14
N ARG A 15 -12.09 8.33 -7.37
CA ARG A 15 -13.01 7.83 -6.33
C ARG A 15 -12.29 7.21 -5.13
N SER A 16 -11.10 6.68 -5.35
CA SER A 16 -10.26 6.04 -4.33
C SER A 16 -9.29 7.03 -3.69
N LEU A 17 -9.16 8.24 -4.24
CA LEU A 17 -8.43 9.34 -3.60
C LEU A 17 -9.37 10.04 -2.62
N GLY A 18 -9.06 9.98 -1.33
CA GLY A 18 -9.76 10.77 -0.31
C GLY A 18 -9.69 12.27 -0.60
N ALA A 19 -10.65 13.03 -0.04
CA ALA A 19 -10.70 14.49 -0.18
C ALA A 19 -9.38 15.13 0.26
N GLY A 20 -8.67 15.78 -0.67
CA GLY A 20 -7.42 16.52 -0.42
C GLY A 20 -6.20 16.11 -1.25
N SER A 21 -6.19 14.91 -1.84
CA SER A 21 -4.99 14.36 -2.54
C SER A 21 -4.98 14.54 -4.06
N PHE A 22 -6.05 15.09 -4.63
CA PHE A 22 -6.26 15.17 -6.09
C PHE A 22 -5.16 15.93 -6.83
N ASN A 23 -4.58 16.96 -6.21
CA ASN A 23 -3.65 17.85 -6.90
C ASN A 23 -2.26 17.24 -7.13
N GLN A 24 -1.94 16.12 -6.46
CA GLN A 24 -0.60 15.50 -6.54
C GLN A 24 -0.60 14.16 -7.30
N CYS A 25 -1.75 13.48 -7.36
CA CYS A 25 -1.91 12.27 -8.15
C CYS A 25 -2.17 12.62 -9.62
N SER A 26 -1.22 12.28 -10.48
CA SER A 26 -1.35 12.46 -11.93
C SER A 26 -1.75 11.19 -12.67
N GLN A 27 -1.46 10.02 -12.08
CA GLN A 27 -1.62 8.72 -12.71
C GLN A 27 -1.65 7.63 -11.64
N TRP A 28 -2.19 6.47 -11.99
CA TRP A 28 -2.12 5.25 -11.18
C TRP A 28 -1.22 4.25 -11.88
N LEU A 29 -0.30 3.65 -11.14
CA LEU A 29 0.69 2.71 -11.66
C LEU A 29 0.74 1.46 -10.80
N ARG A 30 1.04 0.32 -11.43
CA ARG A 30 1.45 -0.87 -10.67
C ARG A 30 2.75 -0.58 -9.96
N ILE A 31 3.01 -1.24 -8.83
CA ILE A 31 4.29 -1.05 -8.14
C ILE A 31 5.50 -1.37 -9.02
N SER A 32 5.36 -2.33 -9.94
CA SER A 32 6.40 -2.70 -10.89
C SER A 32 6.79 -1.58 -11.88
N GLU A 33 5.94 -0.55 -12.02
CA GLU A 33 6.11 0.59 -12.92
C GLU A 33 6.59 1.87 -12.21
N VAL A 34 6.65 1.85 -10.88
CA VAL A 34 7.07 2.97 -10.03
C VAL A 34 8.59 3.19 -10.14
N THR A 35 9.01 4.46 -10.13
CA THR A 35 10.43 4.82 -10.15
C THR A 35 11.11 4.40 -8.84
N PRO A 36 12.21 3.62 -8.88
CA PRO A 36 12.99 3.29 -7.68
C PRO A 36 13.54 4.54 -6.99
N LEU A 37 13.58 4.53 -5.66
CA LEU A 37 14.05 5.69 -4.87
C LEU A 37 15.57 5.88 -4.93
N SER A 38 16.31 4.80 -5.19
CA SER A 38 17.77 4.82 -5.28
C SER A 38 18.28 3.87 -6.38
N HIS A 39 19.56 4.01 -6.73
CA HIS A 39 20.22 3.09 -7.66
C HIS A 39 20.30 1.66 -7.10
N ASP A 40 20.47 1.53 -5.79
CA ASP A 40 20.55 0.23 -5.11
C ASP A 40 19.20 -0.46 -5.06
N ASP A 41 18.13 0.31 -4.82
CA ASP A 41 16.75 -0.20 -4.87
C ASP A 41 16.44 -0.79 -6.25
N ARG A 42 17.01 -0.26 -7.34
CA ARG A 42 16.81 -0.81 -8.69
C ARG A 42 17.23 -2.28 -8.81
N LYS A 43 18.20 -2.75 -8.01
CA LYS A 43 18.73 -4.12 -8.06
C LYS A 43 17.98 -5.10 -7.16
N LEU A 44 17.17 -4.59 -6.22
CA LEU A 44 16.42 -5.43 -5.30
C LEU A 44 15.20 -6.06 -5.99
N PRO A 45 14.78 -7.26 -5.58
CA PRO A 45 13.45 -7.77 -5.91
C PRO A 45 12.38 -7.07 -5.07
N TRP A 46 11.13 -7.04 -5.55
CA TRP A 46 9.99 -6.64 -4.73
C TRP A 46 9.72 -7.66 -3.63
N THR A 47 9.42 -7.19 -2.43
CA THR A 47 9.07 -8.02 -1.27
C THR A 47 7.88 -7.42 -0.53
N ILE A 48 7.16 -8.23 0.26
CA ILE A 48 6.12 -7.70 1.15
C ILE A 48 6.80 -7.03 2.34
N PHE A 49 7.62 -7.79 3.07
CA PHE A 49 8.52 -7.31 4.10
C PHE A 49 9.71 -8.27 4.18
N SER A 50 10.93 -7.75 4.39
CA SER A 50 12.14 -8.58 4.55
C SER A 50 12.90 -8.29 5.85
N SER A 51 12.70 -7.10 6.44
CA SER A 51 13.12 -6.64 7.77
C SER A 51 12.80 -5.15 7.82
N PRO A 52 11.52 -4.76 7.83
CA PRO A 52 11.13 -3.37 7.69
C PRO A 52 11.58 -2.60 8.93
N LYS A 53 12.16 -1.42 8.72
CA LYS A 53 12.60 -0.53 9.78
C LYS A 53 11.70 0.69 9.84
N PRO A 54 11.53 1.34 11.01
CA PRO A 54 10.84 2.62 11.09
C PRO A 54 11.38 3.65 10.10
N SER A 55 12.71 3.64 9.86
CA SER A 55 13.40 4.51 8.90
C SER A 55 13.02 4.29 7.44
N ASP A 56 12.30 3.22 7.15
CA ASP A 56 11.87 2.87 5.80
C ASP A 56 10.45 3.37 5.50
N ILE A 57 9.73 3.78 6.55
CA ILE A 57 8.44 4.44 6.45
C ILE A 57 8.66 5.94 6.22
N GLN A 58 8.55 6.36 4.96
CA GLN A 58 8.63 7.77 4.59
C GLN A 58 7.24 8.29 4.24
N GLN A 59 6.71 9.19 5.07
CA GLN A 59 5.43 9.85 4.84
C GLN A 59 5.41 10.51 3.46
N GLY A 60 4.35 10.23 2.71
CA GLY A 60 4.05 10.93 1.48
C GLY A 60 3.51 12.33 1.73
N ALA A 61 2.78 12.87 0.77
CA ALA A 61 2.31 14.24 0.85
C ALA A 61 0.96 14.40 1.60
N LEU A 62 0.48 13.34 2.25
CA LEU A 62 -0.71 13.35 3.09
C LEU A 62 -0.41 13.79 4.53
N GLY A 63 -1.35 14.49 5.16
CA GLY A 63 -1.32 14.84 6.59
C GLY A 63 -1.70 13.70 7.53
N ASN A 64 -1.39 12.45 7.20
CA ASN A 64 -1.76 11.24 7.94
C ASN A 64 -0.63 10.71 8.87
N CYS A 65 0.19 11.61 9.43
CA CYS A 65 1.34 11.25 10.27
C CYS A 65 0.99 10.30 11.42
N TRP A 66 -0.23 10.37 11.96
CA TRP A 66 -0.73 9.46 12.99
C TRP A 66 -0.79 7.99 12.51
N LEU A 67 -1.18 7.76 11.25
CA LEU A 67 -1.21 6.43 10.64
C LEU A 67 0.20 5.94 10.34
N ILE A 68 1.04 6.83 9.82
CA ILE A 68 2.44 6.53 9.50
C ILE A 68 3.25 6.17 10.75
N ALA A 69 3.05 6.88 11.86
CA ALA A 69 3.67 6.56 13.14
C ALA A 69 3.23 5.17 13.66
N ALA A 70 1.95 4.83 13.51
CA ALA A 70 1.46 3.50 13.85
C ALA A 70 2.08 2.41 12.95
N LEU A 71 2.20 2.66 11.63
CA LEU A 71 2.87 1.75 10.70
C LEU A 71 4.33 1.51 11.07
N ALA A 72 5.08 2.56 11.44
CA ALA A 72 6.46 2.43 11.89
C ALA A 72 6.61 1.49 13.09
N LEU A 73 5.69 1.57 14.07
CA LEU A 73 5.65 0.66 15.22
C LEU A 73 5.27 -0.77 14.81
N ILE A 74 4.32 -0.93 13.88
CA ILE A 74 3.91 -2.23 13.34
C ILE A 74 5.10 -2.90 12.61
N SER A 75 5.88 -2.12 11.85
CA SER A 75 7.05 -2.61 11.13
C SER A 75 8.14 -3.20 12.04
N GLU A 76 8.25 -2.74 13.29
CA GLU A 76 9.14 -3.32 14.30
C GLU A 76 8.62 -4.60 14.93
N GLN A 77 7.37 -4.99 14.65
CA GLN A 77 6.70 -6.16 15.23
C GLN A 77 6.35 -7.16 14.12
N PRO A 78 7.29 -8.05 13.71
CA PRO A 78 7.06 -8.99 12.61
C PRO A 78 5.79 -9.83 12.77
N ARG A 79 5.44 -10.23 14.00
CA ARG A 79 4.21 -10.98 14.29
C ARG A 79 2.94 -10.18 13.97
N LEU A 80 2.94 -8.87 14.20
CA LEU A 80 1.80 -8.01 13.86
C LEU A 80 1.70 -7.80 12.35
N LEU A 81 2.82 -7.53 11.69
CA LEU A 81 2.87 -7.47 10.22
C LEU A 81 2.37 -8.77 9.60
N GLU A 82 2.76 -9.93 10.16
CA GLU A 82 2.28 -11.20 9.67
C GLU A 82 0.79 -11.44 9.92
N HIS A 83 0.23 -10.85 10.98
CA HIS A 83 -1.20 -10.90 11.24
C HIS A 83 -1.98 -10.00 10.27
N ILE A 84 -1.42 -8.86 9.88
CA ILE A 84 -2.04 -7.88 8.99
C ILE A 84 -1.87 -8.30 7.51
N LEU A 85 -0.67 -8.61 7.07
CA LEU A 85 -0.37 -8.97 5.67
C LEU A 85 -0.34 -10.47 5.51
N LEU A 86 -1.44 -11.05 5.00
CA LEU A 86 -1.56 -12.50 4.83
C LEU A 86 -0.76 -12.99 3.62
N THR A 87 -0.68 -12.18 2.56
CA THR A 87 0.23 -12.45 1.44
C THR A 87 1.67 -12.18 1.89
N LYS A 88 2.52 -13.23 1.90
CA LYS A 88 3.90 -13.17 2.44
C LYS A 88 4.98 -12.90 1.40
N LYS A 89 4.64 -13.05 0.12
CA LYS A 89 5.58 -12.92 -1.00
C LYS A 89 4.99 -11.98 -2.04
N TYR A 90 5.85 -11.29 -2.76
CA TYR A 90 5.44 -10.48 -3.89
C TYR A 90 4.65 -11.32 -4.90
N ASN A 91 3.52 -10.78 -5.36
CA ASN A 91 2.62 -11.45 -6.28
C ASN A 91 2.61 -10.70 -7.62
N ASN A 92 3.13 -11.34 -8.67
CA ASN A 92 3.20 -10.74 -10.02
C ASN A 92 1.82 -10.46 -10.64
N GLU A 93 0.77 -11.10 -10.14
CA GLU A 93 -0.61 -10.85 -10.60
C GLU A 93 -1.23 -9.62 -9.89
N GLY A 94 -0.50 -9.02 -8.93
CA GLY A 94 -0.90 -7.80 -8.25
C GLY A 94 -2.07 -8.01 -7.28
N VAL A 95 -2.11 -9.15 -6.57
CA VAL A 95 -3.19 -9.50 -5.62
C VAL A 95 -2.62 -9.74 -4.23
N TYR A 96 -3.17 -9.05 -3.24
CA TYR A 96 -2.72 -9.14 -1.85
C TYR A 96 -3.89 -9.27 -0.89
N LEU A 97 -3.71 -10.10 0.14
CA LEU A 97 -4.65 -10.28 1.23
C LEU A 97 -4.17 -9.50 2.45
N VAL A 98 -5.02 -8.59 2.92
CA VAL A 98 -4.75 -7.74 4.09
C VAL A 98 -5.86 -7.91 5.12
N ARG A 99 -5.49 -8.00 6.40
CA ARG A 99 -6.40 -7.97 7.54
C ARG A 99 -6.43 -6.58 8.12
N ILE A 100 -7.63 -6.02 8.16
CA ILE A 100 -7.92 -4.74 8.79
C ILE A 100 -8.81 -4.97 10.01
N CYS A 101 -8.55 -4.25 11.08
CA CYS A 101 -9.44 -4.23 12.25
C CYS A 101 -10.29 -2.96 12.18
N HIS A 102 -11.59 -3.14 11.97
CA HIS A 102 -12.55 -2.04 11.90
C HIS A 102 -13.67 -2.29 12.91
N ASN A 103 -13.95 -1.33 13.79
CA ASN A 103 -14.91 -1.46 14.89
C ASN A 103 -14.67 -2.69 15.78
N GLY A 104 -13.40 -3.05 16.02
CA GLY A 104 -13.00 -4.22 16.82
C GLY A 104 -13.15 -5.56 16.10
N LEU A 105 -13.60 -5.58 14.84
CA LEU A 105 -13.75 -6.78 14.04
C LEU A 105 -12.64 -6.88 13.00
N TRP A 106 -11.99 -8.04 12.97
CA TRP A 106 -11.01 -8.36 11.94
C TRP A 106 -11.70 -8.78 10.64
N LYS A 107 -11.39 -8.09 9.55
CA LYS A 107 -11.84 -8.43 8.21
C LYS A 107 -10.64 -8.66 7.30
N THR A 108 -10.72 -9.69 6.46
CA THR A 108 -9.74 -9.91 5.40
C THR A 108 -10.27 -9.32 4.11
N ILE A 109 -9.47 -8.46 3.49
CA ILE A 109 -9.77 -7.82 2.22
C ILE A 109 -8.74 -8.24 1.18
N ILE A 110 -9.18 -8.28 -0.07
CA ILE A 110 -8.31 -8.37 -1.24
C ILE A 110 -8.07 -6.95 -1.73
N ILE A 111 -6.81 -6.63 -2.03
CA ILE A 111 -6.39 -5.36 -2.64
C ILE A 111 -5.43 -5.65 -3.81
N ASP A 112 -5.35 -4.69 -4.73
CA ASP A 112 -4.34 -4.68 -5.78
C ASP A 112 -3.10 -3.85 -5.40
N ASP A 113 -2.10 -3.79 -6.30
CA ASP A 113 -0.91 -2.94 -6.19
C ASP A 113 -0.92 -1.75 -7.15
N TYR A 114 -2.10 -1.22 -7.51
CA TYR A 114 -2.18 0.09 -8.12
C TYR A 114 -2.05 1.18 -7.08
N PHE A 115 -1.08 2.07 -7.28
CA PHE A 115 -0.83 3.18 -6.39
C PHE A 115 -0.93 4.53 -7.11
N PRO A 116 -1.41 5.57 -6.42
CA PRO A 116 -1.42 6.91 -6.96
C PRO A 116 -0.01 7.47 -7.02
N CYS A 117 0.33 8.01 -8.19
CA CYS A 117 1.68 8.44 -8.54
C CYS A 117 1.69 9.87 -9.10
N THR A 118 2.79 10.55 -8.80
CA THR A 118 3.15 11.85 -9.40
C THR A 118 3.51 11.68 -10.87
N LYS A 119 3.65 12.79 -11.61
CA LYS A 119 4.02 12.77 -13.04
C LYS A 119 5.37 12.09 -13.31
N HIS A 120 6.23 12.04 -12.29
CA HIS A 120 7.56 11.43 -12.31
C HIS A 120 7.54 9.97 -11.83
N LYS A 121 6.34 9.37 -11.68
CA LYS A 121 6.13 7.98 -11.25
C LYS A 121 6.63 7.65 -9.84
N TYR A 122 6.67 8.65 -8.96
CA TYR A 122 6.85 8.43 -7.51
C TYR A 122 5.50 8.29 -6.83
N LEU A 123 5.42 7.46 -5.79
CA LEU A 123 4.22 7.29 -4.98
C LEU A 123 3.82 8.62 -4.34
N VAL A 124 2.51 8.91 -4.31
CA VAL A 124 1.98 10.11 -3.63
C VAL A 124 1.96 9.92 -2.11
N PHE A 125 1.77 8.68 -1.67
CA PHE A 125 1.67 8.26 -0.28
C PHE A 125 3.02 7.71 0.24
N THR A 126 3.00 6.75 1.17
CA THR A 126 4.21 6.14 1.72
C THR A 126 5.06 5.55 0.61
N GLN A 127 6.36 5.84 0.67
CA GLN A 127 7.30 5.34 -0.32
C GLN A 127 7.64 3.86 -0.07
N ALA A 128 7.88 3.11 -1.14
CA ALA A 128 8.25 1.70 -1.08
C ALA A 128 9.78 1.53 -1.02
N LYS A 129 10.41 2.05 0.03
CA LYS A 129 11.87 2.03 0.19
C LYS A 129 12.39 0.60 0.28
N HIS A 130 13.59 0.34 -0.25
CA HIS A 130 14.16 -1.01 -0.33
C HIS A 130 13.25 -2.03 -1.03
N ARG A 131 12.30 -1.56 -1.85
CA ARG A 131 11.26 -2.36 -2.51
C ARG A 131 10.41 -3.21 -1.56
N GLN A 132 10.05 -2.65 -0.42
CA GLN A 132 9.12 -3.23 0.53
C GLN A 132 7.72 -2.67 0.34
N LEU A 133 6.71 -3.54 0.41
CA LEU A 133 5.30 -3.23 0.12
C LEU A 133 4.43 -3.17 1.38
N ASP A 134 4.97 -3.46 2.56
CA ASP A 134 4.23 -3.48 3.81
C ASP A 134 3.53 -2.15 4.08
N ALA A 135 4.24 -1.04 4.02
CA ALA A 135 3.63 0.26 4.28
C ALA A 135 2.67 0.71 3.17
N PRO A 136 3.05 0.67 1.87
CA PRO A 136 2.15 1.03 0.78
C PRO A 136 0.89 0.18 0.69
N LEU A 137 0.91 -1.11 1.08
CA LEU A 137 -0.29 -1.97 1.05
C LEU A 137 -1.23 -1.71 2.24
N ILE A 138 -0.73 -1.20 3.38
CA ILE A 138 -1.56 -0.96 4.56
C ILE A 138 -2.14 0.46 4.58
N GLU A 139 -1.38 1.47 4.14
CA GLU A 139 -1.82 2.87 4.19
C GLU A 139 -3.15 3.18 3.45
N PRO A 140 -3.38 2.70 2.22
CA PRO A 140 -4.62 2.96 1.50
C PRO A 140 -5.80 2.10 1.98
N ALA A 141 -5.64 1.32 3.05
CA ALA A 141 -6.69 0.46 3.58
C ALA A 141 -8.02 1.24 3.69
N PRO A 142 -9.06 0.82 2.95
CA PRO A 142 -10.27 1.63 2.78
C PRO A 142 -10.94 1.88 4.12
N ARG A 143 -11.22 3.17 4.42
CA ARG A 143 -11.78 3.61 5.70
C ARG A 143 -13.24 3.22 5.88
N ASP A 144 -13.98 3.13 4.77
CA ASP A 144 -15.40 2.78 4.76
C ASP A 144 -15.66 1.76 3.65
N ARG A 145 -15.42 0.48 3.96
CA ARG A 145 -16.21 -0.57 3.30
C ARG A 145 -17.49 -0.67 4.12
N ASP A 146 -18.46 0.18 3.79
CA ASP A 146 -19.82 -0.01 4.28
C ASP A 146 -20.21 -1.44 3.94
N ASP A 147 -20.42 -2.26 4.98
CA ASP A 147 -21.11 -3.53 4.82
C ASP A 147 -22.51 -3.15 4.36
N GLY A 148 -22.70 -3.11 3.04
CA GLY A 148 -24.00 -3.10 2.40
C GLY A 148 -24.72 -4.39 2.76
N GLY A 149 -25.25 -4.45 3.98
CA GLY A 149 -26.22 -5.42 4.41
C GLY A 149 -27.52 -5.12 3.70
N ASN A 150 -27.75 -5.85 2.60
CA ASN A 150 -29.07 -6.37 2.25
C ASN A 150 -28.91 -7.68 1.48
#